data_AF-A0A3M1RK28-F1
#
_entry.id   AF-A0A3M1RK28-F1
#
_cell.length_a   1.000
_cell.length_b   1.000
_cell.length_c   1.000
_cell.angle_alpha   90.00
_cell.angle_beta   90.00
_cell.angle_gamma   90.00
#
_symmetry.space_group_name_H-M   'P 1'
#
loop_
_entity.id
_entity.type
_entity.pdbx_description
1 polymer ?
#
loop_
_entity_poly.entity_id
_entity_poly.type
_entity_poly.pdbx_seq_one_letter_code
_entity_poly.pdbx_strand_id
1 'polypeptide(L)'
;MANTHRKWKTVLYPFFWSAVGFAAFAAIVSLPIPGMGIVRRYTTGHPVEYVETALFFLGAAVLVLKILRTTAEYRLLEQLEGRLASELGELKASSIHDAAFDKLLGAFARIVDRLRQLSPSKRDTYPVRRVESVLEHLVHRRSTEGLDDRTVLLADQDREEQDRSFGFVRLIVWAIPILGFLGTVIGIALALGNLSPKALEETLPVVMAGLTVAFDTTALALALSIVLMFLQFVADRYESGMLSALDRLVDEQITGRLPAVEPATGGELAPVRAMLETMLSAQAESLRRQEERWNELLDRLGTTLAAAITESSEAVAASLGHSLTTATERHLTRLREIETDAHQRTESRWSKLIDEAAGATEQLHRLQSTMERHVQTVGRAAQATDEIAELESALNRNLETLAETGRFEEVVASLAAAVNLLSTQLDRRAHSAAGKVRLDSDSASEAA
;
A
#
# COMPACT_ATOMS: atom_id res chain seq x y z
N MET A 1 -17.84 -44.17 23.38
CA MET A 1 -17.44 -43.07 24.29
C MET A 1 -15.94 -43.00 24.60
N ALA A 2 -15.15 -44.08 24.56
CA ALA A 2 -13.70 -44.02 24.83
C ALA A 2 -12.86 -43.33 23.71
N ASN A 3 -13.35 -43.32 22.46
CA ASN A 3 -12.61 -42.77 21.31
C ASN A 3 -12.66 -41.23 21.23
N THR A 4 -13.73 -40.61 21.74
CA THR A 4 -13.89 -39.14 21.77
C THR A 4 -13.00 -38.49 22.83
N HIS A 5 -12.90 -39.07 24.03
CA HIS A 5 -11.99 -38.58 25.08
C HIS A 5 -10.51 -38.64 24.68
N ARG A 6 -10.12 -39.56 23.79
CA ARG A 6 -8.73 -39.74 23.35
C ARG A 6 -8.32 -38.75 22.24
N LYS A 7 -9.22 -38.44 21.30
CA LYS A 7 -8.99 -37.38 20.30
C LYS A 7 -8.76 -36.02 20.96
N TRP A 8 -9.49 -35.72 22.03
CA TRP A 8 -9.29 -34.48 22.80
C TRP A 8 -7.91 -34.41 23.46
N LYS A 9 -7.39 -35.53 24.00
CA LYS A 9 -6.04 -35.56 24.58
C LYS A 9 -4.95 -35.29 23.54
N THR A 10 -5.06 -35.83 22.33
CA THR A 10 -4.07 -35.59 21.26
C THR A 10 -4.08 -34.13 20.78
N VAL A 11 -5.25 -33.48 20.76
CA VAL A 11 -5.38 -32.07 20.38
C VAL A 11 -4.95 -31.12 21.51
N LEU A 12 -5.17 -31.48 22.77
CA LEU A 12 -4.81 -30.64 23.94
C LEU A 12 -3.34 -30.74 24.33
N TYR A 13 -2.64 -31.83 23.97
CA TYR A 13 -1.24 -32.04 24.31
C TYR A 13 -0.31 -30.94 23.77
N PRO A 14 -0.41 -30.53 22.49
CA PRO A 14 0.40 -29.42 21.96
C PRO A 14 0.15 -28.10 22.69
N PHE A 15 -1.09 -27.79 23.08
CA PHE A 15 -1.40 -26.57 23.86
C PHE A 15 -0.78 -26.61 25.26
N PHE A 16 -0.78 -27.77 25.92
CA PHE A 16 -0.12 -27.93 27.21
C PHE A 16 1.39 -27.71 27.11
N TRP A 17 2.06 -28.38 26.17
CA TRP A 17 3.51 -28.23 25.99
C TRP A 17 3.90 -26.83 25.50
N SER A 18 3.04 -26.20 24.69
CA SER A 18 3.17 -24.80 24.31
C SER A 18 3.09 -23.88 25.53
N ALA A 19 2.08 -24.05 26.39
CA ALA A 19 1.93 -23.24 27.60
C ALA A 19 3.10 -23.42 28.57
N VAL A 20 3.59 -24.66 28.72
CA VAL A 20 4.80 -24.95 29.53
C VAL A 20 6.03 -24.29 28.91
N GLY A 21 6.24 -24.41 27.60
CA GLY A 21 7.38 -23.80 26.89
C GLY A 21 7.36 -22.28 26.98
N PHE A 22 6.20 -21.67 26.77
CA PHE A 22 6.00 -20.23 26.90
C PHE A 22 6.21 -19.75 28.36
N ALA A 23 5.67 -20.47 29.35
CA ALA A 23 5.86 -20.13 30.76
C ALA A 23 7.33 -20.26 31.19
N ALA A 24 8.03 -21.29 30.72
CA ALA A 24 9.46 -21.46 30.96
C ALA A 24 10.27 -20.33 30.31
N PHE A 25 9.95 -19.97 29.06
CA PHE A 25 10.58 -18.85 28.39
C PHE A 25 10.34 -17.52 29.12
N ALA A 26 9.09 -17.24 29.51
CA ALA A 26 8.74 -16.04 30.27
C ALA A 26 9.49 -16.00 31.63
N ALA A 27 9.60 -17.13 32.32
CA ALA A 27 10.37 -17.24 33.56
C ALA A 27 11.87 -16.95 33.31
N ILE A 28 12.44 -17.48 32.24
CA ILE A 28 13.86 -17.26 31.87
C ILE A 28 14.11 -15.79 31.53
N VAL A 29 13.23 -15.17 30.73
CA VAL A 29 13.36 -13.75 30.34
C VAL A 29 13.14 -12.82 31.54
N SER A 30 12.37 -13.24 32.55
CA SER A 30 12.16 -12.50 33.79
C SER A 30 13.37 -12.50 34.73
N LEU A 31 14.26 -13.50 34.62
CA LEU A 31 15.49 -13.57 35.41
C LEU A 31 16.51 -12.52 34.93
N PRO A 32 17.26 -11.87 35.83
CA PRO A 32 18.26 -10.86 35.50
C PRO A 32 19.57 -11.52 34.99
N ILE A 33 19.48 -12.26 33.89
CA ILE A 33 20.63 -12.94 33.28
C ILE A 33 21.41 -11.94 32.42
N PRO A 34 22.72 -11.75 32.63
CA PRO A 34 23.55 -10.88 31.81
C PRO A 34 23.51 -11.30 30.34
N GLY A 35 23.24 -10.37 29.43
CA GLY A 35 23.20 -10.61 27.98
C GLY A 35 21.81 -10.83 27.37
N MET A 36 20.76 -11.03 28.18
CA MET A 36 19.37 -11.17 27.68
C MET A 36 18.66 -9.85 27.38
N GLY A 37 19.33 -8.71 27.47
CA GLY A 37 18.71 -7.40 27.26
C GLY A 37 18.03 -7.25 25.89
N ILE A 38 18.64 -7.82 24.84
CA ILE A 38 18.08 -7.82 23.48
C ILE A 38 16.83 -8.70 23.41
N VAL A 39 16.91 -9.95 23.91
CA VAL A 39 15.77 -10.88 23.87
C VAL A 39 14.58 -10.35 24.65
N ARG A 40 14.83 -9.79 25.86
CA ARG A 40 13.78 -9.16 26.66
C ARG A 40 13.14 -8.00 25.91
N ARG A 41 13.94 -7.14 25.27
CA ARG A 41 13.42 -6.01 24.48
C ARG A 41 12.47 -6.48 23.37
N TYR A 42 12.87 -7.47 22.58
CA TYR A 42 12.08 -7.92 21.42
C TYR A 42 10.89 -8.83 21.76
N THR A 43 10.80 -9.39 22.97
CA THR A 43 9.76 -10.40 23.31
C THR A 43 8.79 -9.96 24.39
N THR A 44 9.06 -8.84 25.09
CA THR A 44 8.26 -8.41 26.25
C THR A 44 7.87 -6.94 26.24
N GLY A 45 8.21 -6.19 25.18
CA GLY A 45 7.98 -4.76 25.06
C GLY A 45 6.54 -4.39 24.70
N HIS A 46 5.84 -5.21 23.92
CA HIS A 46 4.48 -4.92 23.47
C HIS A 46 3.55 -6.16 23.52
N PRO A 47 2.23 -6.01 23.76
CA PRO A 47 1.29 -7.15 23.77
C PRO A 47 1.35 -8.03 22.51
N VAL A 48 1.62 -7.43 21.35
CA VAL A 48 1.77 -8.16 20.07
C VAL A 48 2.95 -9.14 20.12
N GLU A 49 4.09 -8.74 20.69
CA GLU A 49 5.28 -9.59 20.82
C GLU A 49 5.01 -10.82 21.70
N TYR A 50 4.20 -10.66 22.76
CA TYR A 50 3.78 -11.79 23.59
C TYR A 50 2.92 -12.79 22.80
N VAL A 51 2.00 -12.30 21.97
CA VAL A 51 1.14 -13.16 21.14
C VAL A 51 1.96 -13.88 20.07
N GLU A 52 2.89 -13.18 19.41
CA GLU A 52 3.81 -13.79 18.45
C GLU A 52 4.68 -14.87 19.09
N THR A 53 5.25 -14.58 20.25
CA THR A 53 6.07 -15.52 21.01
C THR A 53 5.25 -16.74 21.46
N ALA A 54 4.01 -16.54 21.92
CA ALA A 54 3.13 -17.65 22.30
C ALA A 54 2.78 -18.55 21.09
N LEU A 55 2.46 -17.94 19.93
CA LEU A 55 2.22 -18.67 18.69
C LEU A 55 3.47 -19.42 18.21
N PHE A 56 4.66 -18.82 18.38
CA PHE A 56 5.92 -19.49 18.10
C PHE A 56 6.08 -20.78 18.91
N PHE A 57 5.91 -20.71 20.24
CA PHE A 57 6.00 -21.89 21.08
C PHE A 57 4.91 -22.93 20.78
N LEU A 58 3.72 -22.50 20.35
CA LEU A 58 2.68 -23.41 19.89
C LEU A 58 3.10 -24.17 18.62
N GLY A 59 3.57 -23.45 17.60
CA GLY A 59 4.06 -24.06 16.37
C GLY A 59 5.25 -24.99 16.62
N ALA A 60 6.21 -24.55 17.43
CA ALA A 60 7.39 -25.32 17.78
C ALA A 60 7.03 -26.60 18.56
N ALA A 61 6.12 -26.52 19.54
CA ALA A 61 5.67 -27.67 20.30
C ALA A 61 4.98 -28.72 19.40
N VAL A 62 4.11 -28.28 18.49
CA VAL A 62 3.46 -29.19 17.52
C VAL A 62 4.51 -29.90 16.67
N LEU A 63 5.47 -29.16 16.12
CA LEU A 63 6.53 -29.70 15.27
C LEU A 63 7.45 -30.67 16.03
N VAL A 64 7.89 -30.31 17.24
CA VAL A 64 8.75 -31.17 18.07
C VAL A 64 8.02 -32.47 18.46
N LEU A 65 6.77 -32.38 18.91
CA LEU A 65 5.98 -33.58 19.22
C LEU A 65 5.79 -34.45 17.99
N LYS A 66 5.62 -33.84 16.81
CA LYS A 66 5.51 -34.56 15.56
C LYS A 66 6.81 -35.27 15.21
N ILE A 67 7.96 -34.61 15.30
CA ILE A 67 9.28 -35.23 15.10
C ILE A 67 9.47 -36.42 16.06
N LEU A 68 9.16 -36.27 17.35
CA LEU A 68 9.28 -37.34 18.34
C LEU A 68 8.37 -38.54 18.01
N ARG A 69 7.15 -38.27 17.54
CA ARG A 69 6.22 -39.30 17.07
C ARG A 69 6.79 -40.02 15.85
N THR A 70 7.25 -39.29 14.85
CA THR A 70 7.90 -39.86 13.65
C THR A 70 9.11 -40.70 14.05
N THR A 71 9.95 -40.26 14.99
CA THR A 71 11.08 -41.07 15.49
C THR A 71 10.60 -42.37 16.14
N ALA A 72 9.51 -42.33 16.91
CA ALA A 72 8.93 -43.55 17.48
C ALA A 72 8.38 -44.49 16.41
N GLU A 73 7.78 -43.93 15.34
CA GLU A 73 7.31 -44.69 14.18
C GLU A 73 8.49 -45.30 13.39
N TYR A 74 9.66 -44.67 13.35
CA TYR A 74 10.87 -45.18 12.65
C TYR A 74 11.38 -46.43 13.35
N ARG A 75 11.45 -46.36 14.68
CA ARG A 75 11.83 -47.51 15.51
C ARG A 75 10.82 -48.64 15.38
N LEU A 76 9.52 -48.32 15.24
CA LEU A 76 8.50 -49.34 14.99
C LEU A 76 8.67 -49.97 13.61
N LEU A 77 8.99 -49.17 12.59
CA LEU A 77 9.28 -49.64 11.24
C LEU A 77 10.47 -50.62 11.23
N GLU A 78 11.59 -50.26 11.85
CA GLU A 78 12.78 -51.13 11.98
C GLU A 78 12.45 -52.44 12.73
N GLN A 79 11.64 -52.36 13.79
CA GLN A 79 11.18 -53.55 14.52
C GLN A 79 10.27 -54.44 13.66
N LEU A 80 9.43 -53.84 12.82
CA LEU A 80 8.58 -54.58 11.88
C LEU A 80 9.43 -55.24 10.79
N GLU A 81 10.39 -54.52 10.22
CA GLU A 81 11.31 -55.03 9.21
C GLU A 81 12.05 -56.27 9.71
N GLY A 82 12.70 -56.19 10.88
CA GLY A 82 13.41 -57.31 11.46
C GLY A 82 12.49 -58.51 11.74
N ARG A 83 11.24 -58.26 12.13
CA ARG A 83 10.25 -59.32 12.35
C ARG A 83 9.80 -59.97 11.04
N LEU A 84 9.47 -59.16 10.02
CA LEU A 84 9.12 -59.66 8.70
C LEU A 84 10.26 -60.50 8.14
N ALA A 85 11.50 -60.00 8.19
CA ALA A 85 12.68 -60.72 7.76
C ALA A 85 12.84 -62.07 8.51
N SER A 86 12.60 -62.10 9.83
CA SER A 86 12.72 -63.32 10.64
C SER A 86 11.62 -64.36 10.40
N GLU A 87 10.35 -63.93 10.21
CA GLU A 87 9.21 -64.85 10.00
C GLU A 87 9.14 -65.34 8.55
N LEU A 88 9.55 -64.49 7.60
CA LEU A 88 9.54 -64.82 6.17
C LEU A 88 10.85 -65.51 5.73
N GLY A 89 11.95 -65.36 6.46
CA GLY A 89 13.22 -66.04 6.18
C GLY A 89 13.71 -65.81 4.74
N GLU A 90 14.02 -66.89 4.02
CA GLU A 90 14.32 -66.88 2.57
C GLU A 90 13.13 -67.35 1.71
N LEU A 91 11.92 -67.43 2.28
CA LEU A 91 10.74 -67.85 1.53
C LEU A 91 10.46 -66.85 0.41
N LYS A 92 10.50 -67.36 -0.82
CA LYS A 92 10.12 -66.66 -2.04
C LYS A 92 9.28 -67.61 -2.87
N ALA A 93 8.10 -67.17 -3.28
CA ALA A 93 7.21 -67.96 -4.12
C ALA A 93 7.42 -67.61 -5.59
N SER A 94 7.57 -68.61 -6.45
CA SER A 94 7.71 -68.42 -7.90
C SER A 94 6.38 -68.47 -8.65
N SER A 95 5.35 -69.10 -8.07
CA SER A 95 3.98 -69.13 -8.61
C SER A 95 2.94 -69.14 -7.48
N ILE A 96 1.71 -68.75 -7.78
CA ILE A 96 0.58 -68.71 -6.83
C ILE A 96 0.18 -70.13 -6.37
N HIS A 97 0.46 -71.15 -7.18
CA HIS A 97 0.18 -72.56 -6.87
C HIS A 97 1.31 -73.26 -6.09
N ASP A 98 2.37 -72.54 -5.73
CA ASP A 98 3.50 -73.09 -4.99
C ASP A 98 3.17 -73.28 -3.51
N ALA A 99 3.62 -74.39 -2.90
CA ALA A 99 3.54 -74.60 -1.46
C ALA A 99 4.31 -73.50 -0.68
N ALA A 100 5.28 -72.84 -1.30
CA ALA A 100 5.94 -71.65 -0.73
C ALA A 100 4.97 -70.47 -0.59
N PHE A 101 4.04 -70.29 -1.54
CA PHE A 101 3.02 -69.23 -1.48
C PHE A 101 2.04 -69.44 -0.33
N ASP A 102 1.56 -70.67 -0.13
CA ASP A 102 0.70 -71.01 1.01
C ASP A 102 1.41 -70.79 2.35
N LYS A 103 2.71 -71.12 2.43
CA LYS A 103 3.53 -70.84 3.63
C LYS A 103 3.68 -69.34 3.89
N LEU A 104 3.87 -68.53 2.83
CA LEU A 104 3.93 -67.06 2.93
C LEU A 104 2.60 -66.49 3.42
N LEU A 105 1.47 -66.90 2.86
CA LEU A 105 0.15 -66.47 3.31
C LEU A 105 -0.11 -66.84 4.77
N GLY A 106 0.31 -68.04 5.20
CA GLY A 106 0.27 -68.45 6.60
C GLY A 106 1.13 -67.58 7.52
N ALA A 107 2.31 -67.16 7.05
CA ALA A 107 3.17 -66.22 7.80
C ALA A 107 2.54 -64.83 7.89
N PHE A 108 2.00 -64.31 6.78
CA PHE A 108 1.30 -63.03 6.75
C PHE A 108 0.09 -63.00 7.69
N ALA A 109 -0.71 -64.06 7.73
CA ALA A 109 -1.84 -64.16 8.65
C ALA A 109 -1.41 -64.07 10.12
N ARG A 110 -0.33 -64.78 10.51
CA ARG A 110 0.24 -64.67 11.86
C ARG A 110 0.73 -63.26 12.18
N ILE A 111 1.36 -62.59 11.21
CA ILE A 111 1.85 -61.22 11.38
C ILE A 111 0.66 -60.27 11.59
N VAL A 112 -0.38 -60.35 10.76
CA VAL A 112 -1.61 -59.54 10.89
C VAL A 112 -2.25 -59.72 12.28
N ASP A 113 -2.39 -60.96 12.75
CA ASP A 113 -2.95 -61.23 14.09
C ASP A 113 -2.11 -60.60 15.21
N ARG A 114 -0.78 -60.63 15.10
CA ARG A 114 0.10 -59.94 16.06
C ARG A 114 0.00 -58.41 15.98
N LEU A 115 -0.12 -57.84 14.78
CA LEU A 115 -0.30 -56.40 14.60
C LEU A 115 -1.60 -55.92 15.27
N ARG A 116 -2.67 -56.73 15.18
CA ARG A 116 -3.97 -56.45 15.83
C ARG A 116 -3.90 -56.47 17.35
N GLN A 117 -2.99 -57.26 17.92
CA GLN A 117 -2.74 -57.34 19.37
C GLN A 117 -1.91 -56.16 19.92
N LEU A 118 -1.33 -55.32 19.05
CA LEU A 118 -0.61 -54.13 19.50
C LEU A 118 -1.54 -53.13 20.18
N SER A 119 -0.96 -52.31 21.06
CA SER A 119 -1.68 -51.22 21.71
C SER A 119 -2.40 -50.33 20.68
N PRO A 120 -3.62 -49.84 20.97
CA PRO A 120 -4.38 -49.00 20.06
C PRO A 120 -3.67 -47.74 19.55
N SER A 121 -2.63 -47.27 20.24
CA SER A 121 -1.82 -46.13 19.76
C SER A 121 -0.78 -46.52 18.72
N LYS A 122 -0.25 -47.74 18.78
CA LYS A 122 0.71 -48.25 17.78
C LYS A 122 0.00 -48.68 16.50
N ARG A 123 -1.22 -49.23 16.62
CA ARG A 123 -2.02 -49.64 15.45
C ARG A 123 -2.42 -48.49 14.55
N ASP A 124 -2.50 -47.27 15.09
CA ASP A 124 -2.87 -46.07 14.32
C ASP A 124 -1.67 -45.34 13.69
N THR A 125 -0.49 -45.97 13.68
CA THR A 125 0.71 -45.43 13.03
C THR A 125 0.76 -45.85 11.56
N TYR A 126 1.39 -45.04 10.70
CA TYR A 126 1.52 -45.33 9.27
C TYR A 126 2.09 -46.75 9.01
N PRO A 127 3.22 -47.16 9.63
CA PRO A 127 3.82 -48.47 9.33
C PRO A 127 2.89 -49.63 9.65
N VAL A 128 2.19 -49.59 10.79
CA VAL A 128 1.33 -50.70 11.21
C VAL A 128 0.08 -50.79 10.33
N ARG A 129 -0.62 -49.66 10.10
CA ARG A 129 -1.84 -49.66 9.28
C ARG A 129 -1.57 -50.12 7.85
N ARG A 130 -0.48 -49.64 7.25
CA ARG A 130 -0.15 -49.94 5.86
C ARG A 130 0.29 -51.39 5.69
N VAL A 131 1.20 -51.88 6.52
CA VAL A 131 1.61 -53.29 6.50
C VAL A 131 0.40 -54.20 6.78
N GLU A 132 -0.43 -53.89 7.77
CA GLU A 132 -1.66 -54.66 8.04
C GLU A 132 -2.59 -54.68 6.82
N SER A 133 -2.84 -53.52 6.19
CA SER A 133 -3.75 -53.41 5.04
C SER A 133 -3.26 -54.18 3.81
N VAL A 134 -1.95 -54.18 3.55
CA VAL A 134 -1.33 -54.92 2.46
C VAL A 134 -1.39 -56.42 2.72
N LEU A 135 -0.98 -56.87 3.91
CA LEU A 135 -0.98 -58.27 4.28
C LEU A 135 -2.40 -58.85 4.35
N GLU A 136 -3.35 -58.10 4.91
CA GLU A 136 -4.75 -58.51 4.99
C GLU A 136 -5.37 -58.73 3.61
N HIS A 137 -5.04 -57.87 2.64
CA HIS A 137 -5.48 -58.02 1.26
C HIS A 137 -4.97 -59.34 0.65
N LEU A 138 -3.69 -59.63 0.83
CA LEU A 138 -3.06 -60.87 0.32
C LEU A 138 -3.66 -62.12 0.97
N VAL A 139 -3.86 -62.10 2.29
CA VAL A 139 -4.44 -63.23 3.04
C VAL A 139 -5.89 -63.51 2.62
N HIS A 140 -6.70 -62.46 2.40
CA HIS A 140 -8.10 -62.63 2.01
C HIS A 140 -8.28 -63.00 0.54
N ARG A 141 -7.57 -62.33 -0.39
CA ARG A 141 -7.72 -62.59 -1.82
C ARG A 141 -6.96 -63.82 -2.32
N ARG A 142 -5.89 -64.23 -1.61
CA ARG A 142 -4.95 -65.28 -2.06
C ARG A 142 -4.45 -65.07 -3.49
N SER A 143 -4.26 -63.81 -3.89
CA SER A 143 -3.80 -63.40 -5.21
C SER A 143 -2.92 -62.16 -5.10
N THR A 144 -1.97 -62.01 -6.02
CA THR A 144 -1.10 -60.84 -6.16
C THR A 144 -1.67 -59.81 -7.15
N GLU A 145 -2.80 -60.11 -7.79
CA GLU A 145 -3.44 -59.24 -8.77
C GLU A 145 -3.91 -57.91 -8.15
N GLY A 146 -3.48 -56.79 -8.74
CA GLY A 146 -3.82 -55.45 -8.28
C GLY A 146 -3.13 -55.03 -6.98
N LEU A 147 -2.13 -55.78 -6.52
CA LEU A 147 -1.35 -55.44 -5.32
C LEU A 147 -0.57 -54.14 -5.53
N ASP A 148 0.10 -53.99 -6.67
CA ASP A 148 0.93 -52.83 -7.00
C ASP A 148 0.09 -51.54 -7.04
N ASP A 149 -1.07 -51.57 -7.70
CA ASP A 149 -1.99 -50.42 -7.73
C ASP A 149 -2.46 -50.05 -6.31
N ARG A 150 -2.69 -51.06 -5.45
CA ARG A 150 -3.13 -50.82 -4.07
C ARG A 150 -2.01 -50.29 -3.18
N THR A 151 -0.77 -50.76 -3.33
CA THR A 151 0.37 -50.25 -2.55
C THR A 151 0.68 -48.81 -2.91
N VAL A 152 0.55 -48.43 -4.19
CA VAL A 152 0.64 -47.05 -4.68
C VAL A 152 -0.50 -46.20 -4.10
N LEU A 153 -1.74 -46.66 -4.19
CA LEU A 153 -2.89 -45.95 -3.61
C LEU A 153 -2.72 -45.69 -2.10
N LEU A 154 -2.24 -46.68 -1.34
CA LEU A 154 -1.97 -46.51 0.10
C LEU A 154 -0.82 -45.54 0.35
N ALA A 155 0.22 -45.52 -0.50
CA ALA A 155 1.32 -44.56 -0.42
C ALA A 155 0.82 -43.12 -0.58
N ASP A 156 -0.05 -42.90 -1.58
CA ASP A 156 -0.58 -41.58 -1.87
C ASP A 156 -1.54 -41.12 -0.77
N GLN A 157 -2.36 -42.02 -0.22
CA GLN A 157 -3.18 -41.73 0.96
C GLN A 157 -2.33 -41.32 2.17
N ASP A 158 -1.20 -41.99 2.43
CA ASP A 158 -0.28 -41.63 3.51
C ASP A 158 0.31 -40.23 3.30
N ARG A 159 0.70 -39.88 2.07
CA ARG A 159 1.24 -38.56 1.70
C ARG A 159 0.19 -37.45 1.87
N GLU A 160 -1.04 -37.67 1.44
CA GLU A 160 -2.13 -36.71 1.66
C GLU A 160 -2.42 -36.51 3.16
N GLU A 161 -2.36 -37.57 3.96
CA GLU A 161 -2.51 -37.47 5.41
C GLU A 161 -1.38 -36.65 6.04
N GLN A 162 -0.13 -36.86 5.59
CA GLN A 162 1.02 -36.05 5.99
C GLN A 162 0.77 -34.57 5.69
N ASP A 163 0.39 -34.24 4.45
CA ASP A 163 0.11 -32.85 4.04
C ASP A 163 -0.98 -32.20 4.90
N ARG A 164 -2.08 -32.92 5.11
CA ARG A 164 -3.20 -32.46 5.96
C ARG A 164 -2.73 -32.18 7.39
N SER A 165 -1.87 -33.02 7.94
CA SER A 165 -1.40 -32.88 9.32
C SER A 165 -0.48 -31.67 9.55
N PHE A 166 0.18 -31.15 8.51
CA PHE A 166 0.95 -29.89 8.57
C PHE A 166 0.09 -28.63 8.40
N GLY A 167 -1.19 -28.76 8.04
CA GLY A 167 -2.08 -27.62 7.80
C GLY A 167 -2.17 -26.63 8.97
N PHE A 168 -2.26 -27.13 10.20
CA PHE A 168 -2.33 -26.27 11.40
C PHE A 168 -1.04 -25.49 11.64
N VAL A 169 0.13 -26.10 11.48
CA VAL A 169 1.42 -25.42 11.62
C VAL A 169 1.59 -24.35 10.55
N ARG A 170 1.20 -24.65 9.31
CA ARG A 170 1.24 -23.71 8.19
C ARG A 170 0.40 -22.45 8.47
N LEU A 171 -0.76 -22.62 9.10
CA LEU A 171 -1.60 -21.52 9.55
C LEU A 171 -0.92 -20.65 10.61
N ILE A 172 -0.24 -21.24 11.59
CA ILE A 172 0.55 -20.50 12.60
C ILE A 172 1.69 -19.72 11.94
N VAL A 173 2.46 -20.38 11.05
CA VAL A 173 3.57 -19.77 10.32
C VAL A 173 3.09 -18.58 9.48
N TRP A 174 1.89 -18.66 8.90
CA TRP A 174 1.30 -17.54 8.16
C TRP A 174 0.75 -16.43 9.06
N ALA A 175 0.24 -16.76 10.25
CA ALA A 175 -0.34 -15.78 11.18
C ALA A 175 0.71 -14.86 11.83
N ILE A 176 1.91 -15.37 12.13
CA ILE A 176 2.95 -14.59 12.82
C ILE A 176 3.36 -13.32 12.04
N PRO A 177 3.67 -13.37 10.72
CA PRO A 177 3.99 -12.16 9.96
C PRO A 177 2.84 -11.14 9.88
N ILE A 178 1.59 -11.62 9.83
CA ILE A 178 0.40 -10.74 9.81
C ILE A 178 0.27 -10.01 11.15
N LEU A 179 0.57 -10.68 12.27
CA LEU A 179 0.61 -10.06 13.59
C LEU A 179 1.78 -9.06 13.70
N GLY A 180 2.95 -9.37 13.14
CA GLY A 180 4.06 -8.43 13.05
C GLY A 180 3.68 -7.16 12.29
N PHE A 181 3.01 -7.33 11.15
CA PHE A 181 2.47 -6.21 10.38
C PHE A 181 1.45 -5.39 11.19
N LEU A 182 0.54 -6.06 11.92
CA LEU A 182 -0.38 -5.40 12.83
C LEU A 182 0.36 -4.60 13.93
N GLY A 183 1.46 -5.15 14.44
CA GLY A 183 2.37 -4.46 15.35
C GLY A 183 2.93 -3.16 14.77
N THR A 184 3.39 -3.18 13.52
CA THR A 184 3.79 -1.94 12.80
C THR A 184 2.67 -0.93 12.71
N VAL A 185 1.45 -1.36 12.32
CA VAL A 185 0.31 -0.46 12.17
C VAL A 185 -0.03 0.22 13.50
N ILE A 186 -0.03 -0.54 14.60
CA ILE A 186 -0.27 -0.02 15.94
C ILE A 186 0.85 0.95 16.35
N GLY A 187 2.11 0.58 16.17
CA GLY A 187 3.25 1.41 16.57
C GLY A 187 3.33 2.73 15.80
N ILE A 188 3.07 2.71 14.48
CA ILE A 188 3.02 3.92 13.65
C ILE A 188 1.80 4.78 14.00
N ALA A 189 0.63 4.18 14.23
CA ALA A 189 -0.57 4.93 14.64
C ALA A 189 -0.35 5.64 15.99
N LEU A 190 0.31 4.99 16.95
CA LEU A 190 0.68 5.59 18.23
C LEU A 190 1.72 6.70 18.05
N ALA A 191 2.69 6.52 17.16
CA ALA A 191 3.70 7.54 16.86
C ALA A 191 3.07 8.78 16.21
N LEU A 192 2.21 8.59 15.20
CA LEU A 192 1.62 9.68 14.43
C LEU A 192 0.50 10.40 15.20
N GLY A 193 -0.29 9.66 15.99
CA GLY A 193 -1.39 10.22 16.77
C GLY A 193 -0.96 11.18 17.88
N ASN A 194 0.31 11.10 18.31
CA ASN A 194 0.87 11.96 19.36
C ASN A 194 1.76 13.10 18.80
N LEU A 195 1.82 13.28 17.47
CA LEU A 195 2.56 14.38 16.87
C LEU A 195 1.79 15.70 17.02
N SER A 196 2.34 16.62 17.82
CA SER A 196 1.89 18.01 17.88
C SER A 196 2.90 18.92 17.18
N PRO A 197 2.54 19.60 16.07
CA PRO A 197 3.44 20.50 15.35
C PRO A 197 3.98 21.66 16.20
N LYS A 198 3.34 21.98 17.32
CA LYS A 198 3.70 23.08 18.22
C LYS A 198 4.64 22.67 19.36
N ALA A 199 4.85 21.37 19.59
CA ALA A 199 5.63 20.82 20.70
C ALA A 199 6.52 19.67 20.21
N LEU A 200 7.28 19.90 19.13
CA LEU A 200 8.04 18.86 18.45
C LEU A 200 9.14 18.26 19.35
N GLU A 201 9.80 19.07 20.17
CA GLU A 201 10.83 18.60 21.11
C GLU A 201 10.27 17.71 22.23
N GLU A 202 9.06 18.01 22.74
CA GLU A 202 8.39 17.18 23.75
C GLU A 202 7.76 15.90 23.16
N THR A 203 7.36 15.92 21.89
CA THR A 203 6.69 14.77 21.25
C THR A 203 7.66 13.79 20.59
N LEU A 204 8.90 14.20 20.29
CA LEU A 204 9.91 13.36 19.66
C LEU A 204 10.17 12.02 20.39
N PRO A 205 10.34 11.97 21.74
CA PRO A 205 10.59 10.72 22.45
C PRO A 205 9.42 9.73 22.34
N VAL A 206 8.18 10.22 22.34
CA VAL A 206 6.96 9.41 22.23
C VAL A 206 6.85 8.82 20.82
N VAL A 207 7.14 9.62 19.80
CA VAL A 207 7.16 9.20 18.39
C VAL A 207 8.22 8.11 18.17
N MET A 208 9.42 8.32 18.70
CA MET A 208 10.51 7.34 18.62
C MET A 208 10.17 6.03 19.34
N ALA A 209 9.47 6.09 20.47
CA ALA A 209 9.00 4.90 21.17
C ALA A 209 7.97 4.11 20.34
N GLY A 210 6.98 4.79 19.72
CA GLY A 210 6.00 4.14 18.84
C GLY A 210 6.64 3.51 17.60
N LEU A 211 7.59 4.20 16.99
CA LEU A 211 8.36 3.70 15.85
C LEU A 211 9.23 2.48 16.24
N THR A 212 9.78 2.49 17.45
CA THR A 212 10.56 1.36 17.98
C THR A 212 9.70 0.12 18.13
N VAL A 213 8.49 0.25 18.72
CA VAL A 213 7.53 -0.87 18.83
C VAL A 213 7.15 -1.41 17.45
N ALA A 214 6.92 -0.51 16.48
CA ALA A 214 6.59 -0.91 15.11
C ALA A 214 7.68 -1.79 14.49
N PHE A 215 8.94 -1.35 14.56
CA PHE A 215 10.05 -2.12 14.01
C PHE A 215 10.37 -3.39 14.80
N ASP A 216 10.30 -3.34 16.13
CA ASP A 216 10.66 -4.47 16.97
C ASP A 216 9.67 -5.64 16.79
N THR A 217 8.36 -5.36 16.72
CA THR A 217 7.32 -6.37 16.44
C THR A 217 7.49 -7.03 15.06
N THR A 218 7.75 -6.26 14.01
CA THR A 218 7.96 -6.85 12.67
C THR A 218 9.24 -7.67 12.59
N ALA A 219 10.33 -7.18 13.19
CA ALA A 219 11.59 -7.91 13.20
C ALA A 219 11.47 -9.24 13.96
N LEU A 220 10.78 -9.24 15.11
CA LEU A 220 10.49 -10.45 15.87
C LEU A 220 9.66 -11.44 15.04
N ALA A 221 8.54 -10.99 14.48
CA ALA A 221 7.64 -11.84 13.70
C ALA A 221 8.36 -12.56 12.57
N LEU A 222 9.19 -11.84 11.81
CA LEU A 222 9.97 -12.42 10.71
C LEU A 222 11.00 -13.43 11.21
N ALA A 223 11.74 -13.09 12.27
CA ALA A 223 12.73 -13.99 12.86
C ALA A 223 12.09 -15.30 13.35
N LEU A 224 11.00 -15.21 14.12
CA LEU A 224 10.27 -16.37 14.62
C LEU A 224 9.68 -17.22 13.48
N SER A 225 9.18 -16.57 12.42
CA SER A 225 8.61 -17.25 11.25
C SER A 225 9.66 -18.05 10.49
N ILE A 226 10.85 -17.48 10.27
CA ILE A 226 11.95 -18.17 9.58
C ILE A 226 12.36 -19.43 10.37
N VAL A 227 12.47 -19.32 11.69
CA VAL A 227 12.82 -20.46 12.55
C VAL A 227 11.75 -21.56 12.47
N LEU A 228 10.47 -21.20 12.54
CA LEU A 228 9.38 -22.18 12.40
C LEU A 228 9.31 -22.81 11.01
N MET A 229 9.50 -22.03 9.94
CA MET A 229 9.56 -22.56 8.59
C MET A 229 10.67 -23.59 8.44
N PHE A 230 11.84 -23.33 9.02
CA PHE A 230 12.95 -24.28 9.02
C PHE A 230 12.62 -25.56 9.82
N LEU A 231 12.05 -25.41 11.02
CA LEU A 231 11.60 -26.56 11.83
C LEU A 231 10.54 -27.40 11.09
N GLN A 232 9.60 -26.73 10.40
CA GLN A 232 8.58 -27.38 9.60
C GLN A 232 9.21 -28.16 8.45
N PHE A 233 10.15 -27.56 7.72
CA PHE A 233 10.88 -28.22 6.64
C PHE A 233 11.61 -29.49 7.14
N VAL A 234 12.30 -29.41 8.29
CA VAL A 234 12.99 -30.56 8.88
C VAL A 234 12.00 -31.67 9.25
N ALA A 235 10.89 -31.33 9.90
CA ALA A 235 9.86 -32.30 10.28
C ALA A 235 9.24 -32.98 9.05
N ASP A 236 8.92 -32.20 8.02
CA ASP A 236 8.34 -32.70 6.78
C ASP A 236 9.31 -33.60 6.01
N ARG A 237 10.59 -33.22 5.94
CA ARG A 237 11.63 -34.04 5.31
C ARG A 237 11.82 -35.37 6.06
N TYR A 238 11.78 -35.33 7.39
CA TYR A 238 11.96 -36.51 8.24
C TYR A 238 10.78 -37.48 8.12
N GLU A 239 9.54 -36.99 8.12
CA GLU A 239 8.34 -37.80 7.91
C GLU A 239 8.24 -38.35 6.48
N SER A 240 8.55 -37.54 5.47
CA SER A 240 8.66 -38.02 4.07
C SER A 240 9.69 -39.14 3.92
N GLY A 241 10.83 -39.01 4.61
CA GLY A 241 11.86 -40.04 4.65
C GLY A 241 11.35 -41.35 5.25
N MET A 242 10.48 -41.27 6.26
CA MET A 242 9.85 -42.45 6.88
C MET A 242 8.95 -43.16 5.90
N LEU A 243 8.04 -42.42 5.26
CA LEU A 243 7.10 -43.01 4.31
C LEU A 243 7.86 -43.67 3.16
N SER A 244 8.96 -43.07 2.71
CA SER A 244 9.85 -43.67 1.71
C SER A 244 10.53 -44.95 2.22
N ALA A 245 10.89 -45.02 3.51
CA ALA A 245 11.44 -46.24 4.10
C ALA A 245 10.37 -47.33 4.24
N LEU A 246 9.13 -46.96 4.55
CA LEU A 246 7.98 -47.85 4.56
C LEU A 246 7.67 -48.37 3.16
N ASP A 247 7.71 -47.52 2.13
CA ASP A 247 7.57 -47.92 0.72
C ASP A 247 8.59 -49.03 0.37
N ARG A 248 9.87 -48.80 0.70
CA ARG A 248 10.93 -49.81 0.48
C ARG A 248 10.69 -51.09 1.26
N LEU A 249 10.28 -51.01 2.53
CA LEU A 249 10.00 -52.20 3.33
C LEU A 249 8.89 -53.04 2.70
N VAL A 250 7.78 -52.41 2.28
CA VAL A 250 6.66 -53.11 1.63
C VAL A 250 7.13 -53.75 0.34
N ASP A 251 7.88 -53.02 -0.48
CA ASP A 251 8.38 -53.53 -1.75
C ASP A 251 9.37 -54.71 -1.56
N GLU A 252 10.41 -54.55 -0.75
CA GLU A 252 11.45 -55.56 -0.57
C GLU A 252 10.97 -56.78 0.22
N GLN A 253 10.22 -56.57 1.31
CA GLN A 253 9.85 -57.65 2.23
C GLN A 253 8.52 -58.32 1.89
N ILE A 254 7.63 -57.65 1.15
CA ILE A 254 6.32 -58.21 0.80
C ILE A 254 6.26 -58.46 -0.71
N THR A 255 6.31 -57.41 -1.53
CA THR A 255 6.11 -57.52 -2.99
C THR A 255 7.20 -58.37 -3.65
N GLY A 256 8.47 -58.14 -3.34
CA GLY A 256 9.61 -58.83 -3.95
C GLY A 256 9.72 -60.32 -3.63
N ARG A 257 8.94 -60.81 -2.66
CA ARG A 257 8.86 -62.24 -2.27
C ARG A 257 7.69 -62.99 -2.91
N LEU A 258 6.76 -62.24 -3.50
CA LEU A 258 5.59 -62.78 -4.17
C LEU A 258 5.91 -63.12 -5.63
N PRO A 259 5.19 -64.06 -6.25
CA PRO A 259 5.35 -64.32 -7.66
C PRO A 259 5.00 -63.06 -8.43
N ALA A 260 5.80 -62.74 -9.45
CA ALA A 260 5.40 -61.77 -10.45
C ALA A 260 4.01 -62.19 -10.95
N VAL A 261 3.12 -61.23 -11.18
CA VAL A 261 1.82 -61.51 -11.79
C VAL A 261 2.10 -62.27 -13.07
N GLU A 262 1.86 -63.58 -13.08
CA GLU A 262 1.96 -64.36 -14.30
C GLU A 262 0.99 -63.67 -15.26
N PRO A 263 1.46 -63.11 -16.40
CA PRO A 263 0.52 -62.69 -17.42
C PRO A 263 -0.32 -63.92 -17.70
N ALA A 264 -1.64 -63.80 -17.67
CA ALA A 264 -2.54 -64.92 -17.91
C ALA A 264 -2.32 -65.43 -19.35
N THR A 265 -1.26 -66.20 -19.58
CA THR A 265 -0.77 -66.64 -20.89
C THR A 265 -1.52 -67.87 -21.40
N GLY A 266 -2.67 -68.20 -20.81
CA GLY A 266 -3.40 -69.44 -21.10
C GLY A 266 -4.85 -69.28 -21.55
N GLY A 267 -5.32 -68.08 -21.89
CA GLY A 267 -6.69 -67.86 -22.36
C GLY A 267 -6.73 -67.33 -23.79
N GLU A 268 -7.76 -67.70 -24.57
CA GLU A 268 -8.03 -67.23 -25.95
C GLU A 268 -8.05 -65.68 -26.09
N LEU A 269 -8.06 -64.95 -24.97
CA LEU A 269 -8.01 -63.49 -24.88
C LEU A 269 -6.59 -62.90 -24.76
N ALA A 270 -5.52 -63.71 -24.67
CA ALA A 270 -4.14 -63.23 -24.58
C ALA A 270 -3.72 -62.28 -25.73
N PRO A 271 -4.09 -62.54 -27.01
CA PRO A 271 -3.82 -61.59 -28.10
C PRO A 271 -4.59 -60.28 -27.95
N VAL A 272 -5.82 -60.34 -27.44
CA VAL A 272 -6.66 -59.16 -27.17
C VAL A 272 -6.09 -58.34 -26.03
N ARG A 273 -5.63 -58.99 -24.96
CA ARG A 273 -4.96 -58.32 -23.84
C ARG A 273 -3.64 -57.69 -24.28
N ALA A 274 -2.81 -58.38 -25.05
CA ALA A 274 -1.57 -57.82 -25.59
C ALA A 274 -1.84 -56.60 -26.49
N MET A 275 -2.89 -56.66 -27.30
CA MET A 275 -3.34 -55.52 -28.11
C MET A 275 -3.83 -54.36 -27.23
N LEU A 276 -4.60 -54.63 -26.17
CA LEU A 276 -5.06 -53.63 -25.21
C LEU A 276 -3.92 -53.00 -24.41
N GLU A 277 -2.93 -53.79 -23.98
CA GLU A 277 -1.72 -53.30 -23.29
C GLU A 277 -0.87 -52.45 -24.24
N THR A 278 -0.73 -52.86 -25.50
CA THR A 278 -0.06 -52.06 -26.54
C THR A 278 -0.82 -50.75 -26.78
N MET A 279 -2.14 -50.79 -26.87
CA MET A 279 -2.98 -49.60 -27.05
C MET A 279 -2.92 -48.68 -25.84
N LEU A 280 -2.95 -49.22 -24.62
CA LEU A 280 -2.76 -48.48 -23.37
C LEU A 280 -1.39 -47.83 -23.31
N SER A 281 -0.32 -48.55 -23.66
CA SER A 281 1.03 -47.97 -23.72
C SER A 281 1.13 -46.87 -24.77
N ALA A 282 0.49 -47.03 -25.92
CA ALA A 282 0.45 -46.02 -26.97
C ALA A 282 -0.36 -44.79 -26.53
N GLN A 283 -1.43 -44.98 -25.76
CA GLN A 283 -2.22 -43.89 -25.18
C GLN A 283 -1.46 -43.17 -24.06
N ALA A 284 -0.81 -43.90 -23.16
CA ALA A 284 0.01 -43.32 -22.09
C ALA A 284 1.17 -42.50 -22.68
N GLU A 285 1.80 -43.02 -23.72
CA GLU A 285 2.83 -42.32 -24.48
C GLU A 285 2.28 -41.10 -25.24
N SER A 286 1.07 -41.20 -25.81
CA SER A 286 0.39 -40.05 -26.42
C SER A 286 0.05 -38.98 -25.39
N LEU A 287 -0.39 -39.35 -24.19
CA LEU A 287 -0.68 -38.43 -23.09
C LEU A 287 0.59 -37.73 -22.61
N ARG A 288 1.70 -38.46 -22.47
CA ARG A 288 3.02 -37.86 -22.15
C ARG A 288 3.45 -36.84 -23.21
N ARG A 289 3.33 -37.17 -24.50
CA ARG A 289 3.64 -36.22 -25.58
C ARG A 289 2.68 -35.03 -25.61
N GLN A 290 1.41 -35.23 -25.25
CA GLN A 290 0.46 -34.13 -25.12
C GLN A 290 0.82 -33.22 -23.95
N GLU A 291 1.25 -33.78 -22.82
CA GLU A 291 1.74 -33.03 -21.65
C GLU A 291 3.00 -32.23 -21.99
N GLU A 292 3.98 -32.83 -22.67
CA GLU A 292 5.19 -32.14 -23.14
C GLU A 292 4.84 -30.96 -24.06
N ARG A 293 3.93 -31.17 -25.03
CA ARG A 293 3.45 -30.09 -25.92
C ARG A 293 2.65 -29.04 -25.16
N TRP A 294 1.86 -29.44 -24.17
CA TRP A 294 1.13 -28.51 -23.31
C TRP A 294 2.07 -27.64 -22.49
N ASN A 295 3.11 -28.24 -21.91
CA ASN A 295 4.13 -27.50 -21.17
C ASN A 295 4.91 -26.55 -22.09
N GLU A 296 5.25 -26.98 -23.30
CA GLU A 296 5.89 -26.12 -24.30
C GLU A 296 4.98 -24.93 -24.71
N LEU A 297 3.68 -25.18 -24.89
CA LEU A 297 2.72 -24.11 -25.17
C LEU A 297 2.57 -23.15 -23.98
N LEU A 298 2.52 -23.68 -22.75
CA LEU A 298 2.44 -22.86 -21.53
C LEU A 298 3.69 -21.99 -21.35
N ASP A 299 4.87 -22.53 -21.62
CA ASP A 299 6.13 -21.78 -21.58
C ASP A 299 6.18 -20.68 -22.65
N ARG A 300 5.77 -20.99 -23.88
CA ARG A 300 5.63 -19.99 -24.96
C ARG A 300 4.59 -18.91 -24.64
N LEU A 301 3.47 -19.29 -24.03
CA LEU A 301 2.46 -18.32 -23.56
C LEU A 301 3.02 -17.44 -22.44
N GLY A 302 3.73 -18.03 -21.47
CA GLY A 302 4.37 -17.30 -20.37
C GLY A 302 5.40 -16.28 -20.88
N THR A 303 6.28 -16.70 -21.78
CA THR A 303 7.28 -15.81 -22.40
C THR A 303 6.64 -14.71 -23.25
N THR A 304 5.61 -15.03 -24.03
CA THR A 304 4.88 -14.04 -24.85
C THR A 304 4.12 -13.03 -23.97
N LEU A 305 3.44 -13.49 -22.92
CA LEU A 305 2.76 -12.60 -21.96
C LEU A 305 3.77 -11.71 -21.22
N ALA A 306 4.90 -12.27 -20.78
CA ALA A 306 5.94 -11.50 -20.11
C ALA A 306 6.50 -10.41 -21.03
N ALA A 307 6.76 -10.74 -22.29
CA ALA A 307 7.19 -9.77 -23.30
C ALA A 307 6.12 -8.69 -23.55
N ALA A 308 4.85 -9.08 -23.73
CA ALA A 308 3.76 -8.15 -23.96
C ALA A 308 3.49 -7.23 -22.75
N ILE A 309 3.59 -7.75 -21.52
CA ILE A 309 3.49 -6.96 -20.28
C ILE A 309 4.64 -5.96 -20.21
N THR A 310 5.86 -6.39 -20.53
CA THR A 310 7.04 -5.52 -20.51
C THR A 310 6.89 -4.39 -21.53
N GLU A 311 6.56 -4.71 -22.78
CA GLU A 311 6.33 -3.73 -23.85
C GLU A 311 5.19 -2.77 -23.51
N SER A 312 4.07 -3.28 -22.99
CA SER A 312 2.95 -2.45 -22.53
C SER A 312 3.37 -1.53 -21.38
N SER A 313 4.17 -2.02 -20.42
CA SER A 313 4.63 -1.22 -19.29
C SER A 313 5.58 -0.10 -19.73
N GLU A 314 6.46 -0.35 -20.70
CA GLU A 314 7.36 0.64 -21.28
C GLU A 314 6.57 1.70 -22.08
N ALA A 315 5.58 1.28 -22.86
CA ALA A 315 4.71 2.19 -23.60
C ALA A 315 3.88 3.08 -22.66
N VAL A 316 3.34 2.54 -21.57
CA VAL A 316 2.61 3.31 -20.54
C VAL A 316 3.57 4.26 -19.81
N ALA A 317 4.76 3.82 -19.43
CA ALA A 317 5.76 4.67 -18.78
C ALA A 317 6.18 5.83 -19.70
N ALA A 318 6.43 5.56 -20.99
CA ALA A 318 6.75 6.59 -21.97
C ALA A 318 5.59 7.57 -22.18
N SER A 319 4.36 7.08 -22.27
CA SER A 319 3.17 7.93 -22.41
C SER A 319 2.95 8.82 -21.19
N LEU A 320 3.06 8.27 -19.97
CA LEU A 320 2.97 9.03 -18.73
C LEU A 320 4.09 10.06 -18.65
N GLY A 321 5.34 9.68 -18.96
CA GLY A 321 6.48 10.59 -19.00
C GLY A 321 6.28 11.74 -19.98
N HIS A 322 5.78 11.46 -21.19
CA HIS A 322 5.44 12.49 -22.16
C HIS A 322 4.33 13.41 -21.66
N SER A 323 3.25 12.85 -21.11
CA SER A 323 2.11 13.63 -20.60
C SER A 323 2.48 14.54 -19.43
N LEU A 324 3.32 14.06 -18.50
CA LEU A 324 3.87 14.84 -17.39
C LEU A 324 4.75 15.96 -17.90
N THR A 325 5.65 15.65 -18.85
CA THR A 325 6.52 16.67 -19.45
C THR A 325 5.69 17.76 -20.12
N THR A 326 4.74 17.39 -20.99
CA THR A 326 3.84 18.36 -21.64
C THR A 326 2.99 19.14 -20.64
N ALA A 327 2.49 18.49 -19.58
CA ALA A 327 1.72 19.17 -18.54
C ALA A 327 2.58 20.20 -17.77
N THR A 328 3.82 19.83 -17.41
CA THR A 328 4.76 20.75 -16.75
C THR A 328 5.16 21.92 -17.65
N GLU A 329 5.46 21.67 -18.92
CA GLU A 329 5.75 22.71 -19.90
C GLU A 329 4.57 23.67 -20.07
N ARG A 330 3.34 23.15 -20.23
CA ARG A 330 2.14 24.00 -20.28
C ARG A 330 1.96 24.82 -19.01
N HIS A 331 2.19 24.24 -17.85
CA HIS A 331 2.09 24.97 -16.58
C HIS A 331 3.13 26.07 -16.46
N LEU A 332 4.36 25.79 -16.90
CA LEU A 332 5.47 26.74 -16.86
C LEU A 332 5.23 27.89 -17.84
N THR A 333 4.69 27.61 -19.03
CA THR A 333 4.24 28.64 -19.98
C THR A 333 3.11 29.49 -19.41
N ARG A 334 2.08 28.88 -18.82
CA ARG A 334 0.99 29.63 -18.17
C ARG A 334 1.47 30.48 -17.01
N LEU A 335 2.42 30.00 -16.21
CA LEU A 335 3.00 30.78 -15.11
C LEU A 335 3.75 32.00 -15.65
N ARG A 336 4.53 31.84 -16.73
CA ARG A 336 5.19 32.96 -17.41
C ARG A 336 4.18 33.97 -17.98
N GLU A 337 3.10 33.50 -18.61
CA GLU A 337 2.03 34.37 -19.11
C GLU A 337 1.39 35.19 -17.98
N ILE A 338 1.05 34.54 -16.85
CA ILE A 338 0.50 35.21 -15.67
C ILE A 338 1.49 36.23 -15.08
N GLU A 339 2.78 35.87 -14.99
CA GLU A 339 3.84 36.77 -14.53
C GLU A 339 3.94 38.00 -15.44
N THR A 340 3.92 37.82 -16.77
CA THR A 340 3.99 38.94 -17.72
C THR A 340 2.75 39.83 -17.67
N ASP A 341 1.55 39.26 -17.57
CA ASP A 341 0.30 40.03 -17.44
C ASP A 341 0.26 40.80 -16.09
N ALA A 342 0.73 40.17 -15.01
CA ALA A 342 0.88 40.84 -13.71
C ALA A 342 1.89 42.00 -13.77
N HIS A 343 3.02 41.81 -14.45
CA HIS A 343 4.01 42.87 -14.67
C HIS A 343 3.43 44.03 -15.49
N GLN A 344 2.77 43.75 -16.62
CA GLN A 344 2.16 44.79 -17.45
C GLN A 344 1.05 45.55 -16.71
N ARG A 345 0.22 44.87 -15.93
CA ARG A 345 -0.80 45.52 -15.08
C ARG A 345 -0.18 46.41 -14.02
N THR A 346 0.91 45.95 -13.42
CA THR A 346 1.64 46.72 -12.40
C THR A 346 2.28 47.96 -13.01
N GLU A 347 2.93 47.82 -14.17
CA GLU A 347 3.52 48.93 -14.92
C GLU A 347 2.47 49.95 -15.36
N SER A 348 1.34 49.50 -15.92
CA SER A 348 0.23 50.38 -16.29
C SER A 348 -0.37 51.11 -15.09
N ARG A 349 -0.49 50.45 -13.93
CA ARG A 349 -0.92 51.10 -12.68
C ARG A 349 0.08 52.17 -12.23
N TRP A 350 1.38 51.89 -12.29
CA TRP A 350 2.41 52.87 -11.95
C TRP A 350 2.40 54.06 -12.90
N SER A 351 2.26 53.84 -14.21
CA SER A 351 2.12 54.93 -15.19
C SER A 351 0.90 55.80 -14.86
N LYS A 352 -0.27 55.20 -14.61
CA LYS A 352 -1.47 55.96 -14.24
C LYS A 352 -1.29 56.76 -12.96
N LEU A 353 -0.65 56.19 -11.94
CA LEU A 353 -0.36 56.90 -10.69
C LEU A 353 0.61 58.07 -10.91
N ILE A 354 1.60 57.92 -11.80
CA ILE A 354 2.52 58.99 -12.17
C ILE A 354 1.78 60.10 -12.91
N ASP A 355 0.90 59.76 -13.86
CA ASP A 355 0.10 60.73 -14.62
C ASP A 355 -0.91 61.47 -13.72
N GLU A 356 -1.59 60.76 -12.81
CA GLU A 356 -2.47 61.36 -11.80
C GLU A 356 -1.70 62.30 -10.86
N ALA A 357 -0.51 61.90 -10.41
CA ALA A 357 0.35 62.75 -9.59
C ALA A 357 0.83 63.99 -10.34
N ALA A 358 1.22 63.85 -11.62
CA ALA A 358 1.58 64.97 -12.47
C ALA A 358 0.39 65.93 -12.66
N GLY A 359 -0.81 65.40 -12.91
CA GLY A 359 -2.04 66.19 -13.00
C GLY A 359 -2.37 66.95 -11.71
N ALA A 360 -2.19 66.32 -10.55
CA ALA A 360 -2.37 66.96 -9.25
C ALA A 360 -1.35 68.10 -9.02
N THR A 361 -0.09 67.90 -9.42
CA THR A 361 0.92 68.97 -9.32
C THR A 361 0.60 70.16 -10.23
N GLU A 362 0.04 69.92 -11.42
CA GLU A 362 -0.36 71.02 -12.31
C GLU A 362 -1.60 71.75 -11.79
N GLN A 363 -2.57 71.03 -11.20
CA GLN A 363 -3.70 71.67 -10.53
C GLN A 363 -3.25 72.56 -9.36
N LEU A 364 -2.27 72.11 -8.56
CA LEU A 364 -1.66 72.92 -7.51
C LEU A 364 -1.02 74.19 -8.08
N HIS A 365 -0.28 74.09 -9.19
CA HIS A 365 0.30 75.25 -9.87
C HIS A 365 -0.78 76.22 -10.38
N ARG A 366 -1.87 75.71 -10.95
CA ARG A 366 -3.00 76.55 -11.40
C ARG A 366 -3.68 77.26 -10.24
N LEU A 367 -3.86 76.57 -9.11
CA LEU A 367 -4.43 77.15 -7.89
C LEU A 367 -3.53 78.26 -7.34
N GLN A 368 -2.22 78.04 -7.30
CA GLN A 368 -1.23 79.05 -6.93
C GLN A 368 -1.30 80.27 -7.86
N SER A 369 -1.33 80.07 -9.18
CA SER A 369 -1.44 81.19 -10.15
C SER A 369 -2.74 81.98 -10.01
N THR A 370 -3.83 81.32 -9.59
CA THR A 370 -5.14 81.94 -9.39
C THR A 370 -5.15 82.73 -8.09
N MET A 371 -4.50 82.22 -7.04
CA MET A 371 -4.22 82.97 -5.82
C MET A 371 -3.40 84.23 -6.11
N GLU A 372 -2.34 84.15 -6.90
CA GLU A 372 -1.55 85.33 -7.29
C GLU A 372 -2.40 86.38 -8.03
N ARG A 373 -3.27 85.94 -8.95
CA ARG A 373 -4.22 86.81 -9.64
C ARG A 373 -5.23 87.44 -8.68
N HIS A 374 -5.74 86.69 -7.69
CA HIS A 374 -6.63 87.22 -6.65
C HIS A 374 -5.93 88.26 -5.77
N VAL A 375 -4.67 88.00 -5.37
CA VAL A 375 -3.84 88.97 -4.64
C VAL A 375 -3.67 90.25 -5.46
N GLN A 376 -3.39 90.16 -6.76
CA GLN A 376 -3.30 91.33 -7.63
C GLN A 376 -4.63 92.08 -7.79
N THR A 377 -5.76 91.39 -7.91
CA THR A 377 -7.06 92.06 -8.07
C THR A 377 -7.51 92.75 -6.79
N VAL A 378 -7.27 92.15 -5.62
CA VAL A 378 -7.45 92.81 -4.31
C VAL A 378 -6.52 94.01 -4.20
N GLY A 379 -5.27 93.89 -4.65
CA GLY A 379 -4.33 95.02 -4.71
C GLY A 379 -4.84 96.18 -5.56
N ARG A 380 -5.39 95.90 -6.76
CA ARG A 380 -6.00 96.94 -7.62
C ARG A 380 -7.28 97.53 -7.03
N ALA A 381 -8.09 96.74 -6.34
CA ALA A 381 -9.29 97.23 -5.66
C ALA A 381 -8.93 98.16 -4.50
N ALA A 382 -7.87 97.84 -3.74
CA ALA A 382 -7.33 98.72 -2.71
C ALA A 382 -6.83 100.04 -3.32
N GLN A 383 -6.11 99.98 -4.44
CA GLN A 383 -5.61 101.17 -5.14
C GLN A 383 -6.74 102.04 -5.73
N ALA A 384 -7.80 101.45 -6.27
CA ALA A 384 -8.99 102.18 -6.71
C ALA A 384 -9.75 102.82 -5.54
N THR A 385 -9.65 102.24 -4.33
CA THR A 385 -10.21 102.83 -3.12
C THR A 385 -9.42 104.08 -2.70
N ASP A 386 -8.10 104.07 -2.87
CA ASP A 386 -7.26 105.27 -2.66
C ASP A 386 -7.56 106.37 -3.68
N GLU A 387 -7.76 106.02 -4.97
CA GLU A 387 -8.13 106.99 -6.01
C GLU A 387 -9.51 107.64 -5.76
N ILE A 388 -10.47 106.87 -5.23
CA ILE A 388 -11.77 107.40 -4.82
C ILE A 388 -11.62 108.39 -3.65
N ALA A 389 -10.75 108.10 -2.68
CA ALA A 389 -10.47 109.01 -1.57
C ALA A 389 -9.81 110.32 -2.04
N GLU A 390 -8.92 110.27 -3.04
CA GLU A 390 -8.37 111.47 -3.68
C GLU A 390 -9.43 112.28 -4.43
N LEU A 391 -10.33 111.62 -5.16
CA LEU A 391 -11.45 112.24 -5.87
C LEU A 391 -12.42 112.92 -4.90
N GLU A 392 -12.71 112.28 -3.78
CA GLU A 392 -13.52 112.86 -2.70
C GLU A 392 -12.85 114.12 -2.14
N SER A 393 -11.54 114.07 -1.88
CA SER A 393 -10.76 115.23 -1.45
C SER A 393 -10.76 116.37 -2.48
N ALA A 394 -10.64 116.06 -3.77
CA ALA A 394 -10.66 117.04 -4.86
C ALA A 394 -12.06 117.65 -5.07
N LEU A 395 -13.13 116.86 -4.95
CA LEU A 395 -14.50 117.34 -5.03
C LEU A 395 -14.80 118.31 -3.87
N ASN A 396 -14.34 117.97 -2.67
CA ASN A 396 -14.53 118.83 -1.49
C ASN A 396 -13.82 120.18 -1.66
N ARG A 397 -12.58 120.18 -2.16
CA ARG A 397 -11.83 121.41 -2.48
C ARG A 397 -12.53 122.27 -3.56
N ASN A 398 -13.13 121.64 -4.56
CA ASN A 398 -13.89 122.35 -5.60
C ASN A 398 -15.21 122.94 -5.07
N LEU A 399 -15.92 122.22 -4.20
CA LEU A 399 -17.12 122.73 -3.54
C LEU A 399 -16.80 123.92 -2.61
N GLU A 400 -15.66 123.89 -1.93
CA GLU A 400 -15.19 124.98 -1.08
C GLU A 400 -14.84 126.23 -1.90
N THR A 401 -14.14 126.07 -3.04
CA THR A 401 -13.83 127.18 -3.96
C THR A 401 -15.05 127.71 -4.73
N LEU A 402 -16.08 126.88 -4.95
CA LEU A 402 -17.38 127.33 -5.51
C LEU A 402 -18.21 128.15 -4.52
N ALA A 403 -18.09 127.89 -3.21
CA ALA A 403 -18.78 128.68 -2.18
C ALA A 403 -18.23 130.12 -2.11
N GLU A 404 -16.98 130.35 -2.51
CA GLU A 404 -16.33 131.66 -2.44
C GLU A 404 -16.56 132.58 -3.66
N THR A 405 -17.02 132.07 -4.81
CA THR A 405 -16.98 132.83 -6.08
C THR A 405 -18.32 133.20 -6.72
N GLY A 406 -19.46 132.86 -6.11
CA GLY A 406 -20.75 133.56 -6.33
C GLY A 406 -21.33 133.61 -7.76
N ARG A 407 -20.86 132.79 -8.72
CA ARG A 407 -21.34 132.77 -10.11
C ARG A 407 -22.13 131.49 -10.44
N PHE A 408 -23.29 131.35 -9.80
CA PHE A 408 -24.13 130.14 -9.87
C PHE A 408 -24.74 129.89 -11.28
N GLU A 409 -24.96 130.93 -12.09
CA GLU A 409 -25.66 130.78 -13.37
C GLU A 409 -24.81 130.20 -14.51
N GLU A 410 -23.48 130.34 -14.45
CA GLU A 410 -22.56 129.81 -15.48
C GLU A 410 -22.30 128.30 -15.31
N VAL A 411 -22.54 127.78 -14.10
CA VAL A 411 -22.35 126.36 -13.72
C VAL A 411 -23.52 125.48 -14.17
N VAL A 412 -24.75 126.00 -14.21
CA VAL A 412 -25.92 125.21 -14.66
C VAL A 412 -25.80 124.86 -16.15
N ALA A 413 -25.21 125.76 -16.96
CA ALA A 413 -24.98 125.50 -18.37
C ALA A 413 -23.84 124.49 -18.62
N SER A 414 -22.78 124.50 -17.82
CA SER A 414 -21.66 123.55 -17.96
C SER A 414 -21.98 122.17 -17.38
N LEU A 415 -22.74 122.10 -16.29
CA LEU A 415 -23.21 120.83 -15.71
C LEU A 415 -24.19 120.11 -16.65
N ALA A 416 -25.07 120.85 -17.35
CA ALA A 416 -25.96 120.29 -18.36
C ALA A 416 -25.18 119.71 -19.57
N ALA A 417 -24.06 120.35 -19.96
CA ALA A 417 -23.19 119.84 -21.01
C ALA A 417 -22.37 118.60 -20.55
N ALA A 418 -21.88 118.61 -19.30
CA ALA A 418 -21.12 117.49 -18.72
C ALA A 418 -22.01 116.25 -18.50
N VAL A 419 -23.25 116.42 -18.06
CA VAL A 419 -24.22 115.31 -17.89
C VAL A 419 -24.61 114.71 -19.25
N ASN A 420 -24.78 115.52 -20.31
CA ASN A 420 -25.03 115.00 -21.65
C ASN A 420 -23.80 114.25 -22.23
N LEU A 421 -22.58 114.69 -21.93
CA LEU A 421 -21.35 113.98 -22.30
C LEU A 421 -21.17 112.66 -21.53
N LEU A 422 -21.53 112.63 -20.24
CA LEU A 422 -21.52 111.40 -19.43
C LEU A 422 -22.60 110.41 -19.87
N SER A 423 -23.81 110.89 -20.18
CA SER A 423 -24.89 110.06 -20.70
C SER A 423 -24.50 109.42 -22.04
N THR A 424 -23.91 110.19 -22.96
CA THR A 424 -23.44 109.66 -24.26
C THR A 424 -22.25 108.70 -24.13
N GLN A 425 -21.37 108.86 -23.14
CA GLN A 425 -20.31 107.88 -22.87
C GLN A 425 -20.82 106.59 -22.22
N LEU A 426 -21.81 106.68 -21.32
CA LEU A 426 -22.43 105.52 -20.70
C LEU A 426 -23.22 104.70 -21.73
N ASP A 427 -23.93 105.35 -22.65
CA ASP A 427 -24.65 104.67 -23.73
C ASP A 427 -23.69 103.98 -24.72
N ARG A 428 -22.53 104.60 -25.01
CA ARG A 428 -21.45 103.98 -25.80
C ARG A 428 -20.83 102.74 -25.15
N ARG A 429 -20.71 102.71 -23.82
CA ARG A 429 -20.18 101.54 -23.09
C ARG A 429 -21.21 100.41 -22.99
N ALA A 430 -22.50 100.73 -22.82
CA ALA A 430 -23.57 99.73 -22.81
C ALA A 430 -23.72 98.99 -24.16
N HIS A 431 -23.58 99.71 -25.28
CA HIS A 431 -23.64 99.12 -26.63
C HIS A 431 -22.39 98.30 -27.02
N SER A 432 -21.24 98.52 -26.36
CA SER A 432 -20.02 97.73 -26.57
C SER A 432 -20.02 96.38 -25.82
N ALA A 433 -20.85 96.21 -24.79
CA ALA A 433 -20.89 95.00 -23.98
C ALA A 433 -21.93 93.96 -24.46
N ALA A 434 -22.92 94.36 -25.26
CA ALA A 434 -23.99 93.48 -25.74
C ALA A 434 -23.69 92.74 -27.07
N GLY A 435 -22.53 92.97 -27.71
CA GLY A 435 -22.22 92.51 -29.07
C GLY A 435 -21.48 91.17 -29.24
N LYS A 436 -21.15 90.44 -28.16
CA LYS A 436 -20.46 89.14 -28.25
C LYS A 436 -20.94 88.14 -27.20
N VAL A 437 -22.19 87.72 -27.30
CA VAL A 437 -22.60 86.40 -26.82
C VAL A 437 -23.35 85.73 -27.96
N ARG A 438 -22.64 84.88 -28.70
CA ARG A 438 -23.27 83.86 -29.55
C ARG A 438 -22.65 82.53 -29.16
N LEU A 439 -23.52 81.74 -28.54
CA LEU A 439 -23.33 80.35 -28.16
C LEU A 439 -23.13 79.52 -29.43
N ASP A 440 -22.12 78.65 -29.44
CA ASP A 440 -22.17 77.40 -30.17
C ASP A 440 -21.83 76.27 -29.20
N SER A 441 -22.90 75.59 -28.82
CA SER A 441 -22.90 74.20 -28.42
C SER A 441 -22.46 73.34 -29.60
N ASP A 442 -21.51 72.44 -29.41
CA ASP A 442 -21.63 71.15 -30.08
C ASP A 442 -21.07 70.01 -29.24
N SER A 443 -21.96 69.06 -29.03
CA SER A 443 -21.79 67.79 -28.36
C SER A 443 -21.75 66.68 -29.42
N ALA A 444 -21.02 65.62 -29.09
CA ALA A 444 -21.11 64.26 -29.63
C ALA A 444 -20.29 63.93 -30.89
N SER A 445 -19.36 62.99 -30.72
CA SER A 445 -19.47 61.64 -31.32
C SER A 445 -18.20 60.84 -31.00
N GLU A 446 -18.17 60.22 -29.82
CA GLU A 446 -17.26 59.12 -29.51
C GLU A 446 -17.91 57.81 -29.97
N ALA A 447 -17.07 56.95 -30.56
CA ALA A 447 -17.41 55.78 -31.31
C ALA A 447 -17.99 54.63 -30.46
N ALA A 448 -18.85 53.85 -31.12
CA ALA A 448 -19.05 52.42 -30.84
C ALA A 448 -18.02 51.60 -31.63
#